data_AF-U9TWT3-F1
#
_entry.id   AF-U9TWT3-F1
#
_cell.length_a   1.000
_cell.length_b   1.000
_cell.length_c   1.000
_cell.angle_alpha   90.00
_cell.angle_beta   90.00
_cell.angle_gamma   90.00
#
_symmetry.space_group_name_H-M   'P 1'
#
loop_
_entity.id
_entity.type
_entity.pdbx_description
1 polymer ?
#
loop_
_entity_poly.entity_id
_entity_poly.type
_entity_poly.pdbx_seq_one_letter_code
_entity_poly.pdbx_strand_id
1 'polypeptide(L)'
;MVSYAKDHIIYWPSFFKEEFDNDKKHVILMAINSCLQNEKESGIITIYLNFISFYAKEFIQDLDFFQNSNDFGPSLENLIIQLRFNPNDFYAIFRLAFETAYSKFSAHISNHPTRPLFHACQVFDPRYIHAGDLLRKNIRQYNIIKEFANPSDELLREWGIYCGLDNEFLGEIKLDQYWLNKATQLPILSNIALDYIWLPISSCTVERSFSMYNSLLDNDRQSLSKDSLKGLSMLYFNGV
;
A
#
# COMPACT_ATOMS: atom_id res chain seq x y z
N MET A 1 -8.54 0.90 6.81
CA MET A 1 -9.35 -0.13 7.51
C MET A 1 -8.72 -0.52 8.84
N VAL A 2 -7.49 -1.01 8.86
CA VAL A 2 -6.83 -1.41 10.12
C VAL A 2 -6.64 -0.24 11.08
N SER A 3 -6.27 0.94 10.60
CA SER A 3 -6.19 2.14 11.46
C SER A 3 -7.54 2.47 12.10
N TYR A 4 -8.63 2.38 11.33
CA TYR A 4 -9.98 2.54 11.85
C TYR A 4 -10.32 1.49 12.92
N ALA A 5 -10.01 0.22 12.67
CA ALA A 5 -10.24 -0.87 13.63
C ALA A 5 -9.43 -0.68 14.92
N LYS A 6 -8.15 -0.30 14.81
CA LYS A 6 -7.29 0.05 15.95
C LYS A 6 -7.93 1.16 16.80
N ASP A 7 -8.41 2.22 16.17
CA ASP A 7 -8.95 3.39 16.90
C ASP A 7 -10.29 3.09 17.59
N HIS A 8 -11.03 2.07 17.14
CA HIS A 8 -12.38 1.77 17.62
C HIS A 8 -12.50 0.44 18.38
N ILE A 9 -11.42 -0.32 18.53
CA ILE A 9 -11.42 -1.65 19.19
C ILE A 9 -11.97 -1.59 20.62
N ILE A 10 -11.80 -0.45 21.31
CA ILE A 10 -12.31 -0.22 22.67
C ILE A 10 -13.85 -0.29 22.76
N TYR A 11 -14.55 -0.03 21.66
CA TYR A 11 -16.02 -0.05 21.61
C TYR A 11 -16.58 -1.42 21.22
N TRP A 12 -15.74 -2.31 20.69
CA TRP A 12 -16.18 -3.60 20.17
C TRP A 12 -16.79 -4.49 21.26
N PRO A 13 -16.22 -4.61 22.48
CA PRO A 13 -16.82 -5.44 23.53
C PRO A 13 -18.23 -5.01 23.91
N SER A 14 -18.50 -3.71 24.03
CA SER A 14 -19.84 -3.21 24.33
C SER A 14 -20.80 -3.41 23.17
N PHE A 15 -20.35 -3.12 21.95
CA PHE A 15 -21.16 -3.25 20.75
C PHE A 15 -21.60 -4.69 20.49
N PHE A 16 -20.65 -5.64 20.45
CA PHE A 16 -20.97 -7.04 20.16
C PHE A 16 -21.73 -7.73 21.29
N LYS A 17 -21.65 -7.21 22.52
CA LYS A 17 -22.51 -7.64 23.61
C LYS A 17 -23.97 -7.24 23.37
N GLU A 18 -24.21 -5.98 22.98
CA GLU A 18 -25.55 -5.48 22.66
C GLU A 18 -26.15 -6.23 21.45
N GLU A 19 -25.37 -6.41 20.38
CA GLU A 19 -25.81 -7.18 19.21
C GLU A 19 -26.14 -8.64 19.56
N PHE A 20 -25.33 -9.30 20.39
CA PHE A 20 -25.62 -10.65 20.85
C PHE A 20 -26.85 -10.71 21.76
N ASP A 21 -27.06 -9.71 22.62
CA ASP A 21 -28.24 -9.64 23.47
C ASP A 21 -29.54 -9.47 22.64
N ASN A 22 -29.46 -8.81 21.49
CA ASN A 22 -30.56 -8.66 20.53
C ASN A 22 -30.85 -9.94 19.74
N ASP A 23 -29.84 -10.74 19.40
CA ASP A 23 -30.01 -12.06 18.75
C ASP A 23 -29.14 -13.16 19.38
N LYS A 24 -29.64 -13.69 20.49
CA LYS A 24 -28.96 -14.72 21.30
C LYS A 24 -28.77 -16.06 20.59
N LYS A 25 -29.44 -16.28 19.45
CA LYS A 25 -29.30 -17.53 18.67
C LYS A 25 -28.22 -17.42 17.61
N HIS A 26 -27.69 -16.22 17.36
CA HIS A 26 -26.70 -16.00 16.32
C HIS A 26 -25.33 -16.54 16.76
N VAL A 27 -24.97 -17.72 16.25
CA VAL A 27 -23.75 -18.45 16.62
C VAL A 27 -22.48 -17.63 16.41
N ILE A 28 -22.41 -16.84 15.34
CA ILE A 28 -21.24 -15.98 15.06
C ILE A 28 -21.13 -14.83 16.07
N LEU A 29 -22.23 -14.14 16.41
CA LEU A 29 -22.22 -13.08 17.43
C LEU A 29 -21.85 -13.64 18.80
N MET A 30 -22.33 -14.84 19.13
CA MET A 30 -21.93 -15.54 20.34
C MET A 30 -20.43 -15.77 20.40
N ALA A 31 -19.82 -16.25 19.30
CA ALA A 31 -18.39 -16.50 19.22
C ALA A 31 -17.57 -15.20 19.31
N ILE A 32 -17.95 -14.16 18.56
CA ILE A 32 -17.27 -12.86 18.58
C ILE A 32 -17.38 -12.22 19.96
N ASN A 33 -18.57 -12.20 20.56
CA ASN A 33 -18.77 -11.66 21.89
C ASN A 33 -17.94 -12.44 22.92
N SER A 34 -17.97 -13.78 22.90
CA SER A 34 -17.16 -14.59 23.83
C SER A 34 -15.67 -14.27 23.72
N CYS A 35 -15.17 -14.07 22.50
CA CYS A 35 -13.78 -13.70 22.24
C CYS A 35 -13.44 -12.31 22.78
N LEU A 36 -14.30 -11.31 22.52
CA LEU A 36 -14.06 -9.93 22.93
C LEU A 36 -14.23 -9.70 24.44
N GLN A 37 -15.07 -10.49 25.11
CA GLN A 37 -15.20 -10.45 26.58
C GLN A 37 -14.05 -11.16 27.30
N ASN A 38 -13.29 -12.01 26.61
CA ASN A 38 -12.09 -12.63 27.16
C ASN A 38 -10.94 -11.62 27.09
N GLU A 39 -10.50 -11.11 28.25
CA GLU A 39 -9.42 -10.10 28.35
C GLU A 39 -8.14 -10.54 27.62
N LYS A 40 -7.80 -11.83 27.67
CA LYS A 40 -6.60 -12.35 27.01
C LYS A 40 -6.76 -12.34 25.49
N GLU A 41 -7.89 -12.80 24.97
CA GLU A 41 -8.12 -12.83 23.52
C GLU A 41 -8.29 -11.41 22.94
N SER A 42 -9.03 -10.56 23.63
CA SER A 42 -9.18 -9.14 23.29
C SER A 42 -7.84 -8.39 23.31
N GLY A 43 -6.98 -8.70 24.29
CA GLY A 43 -5.61 -8.20 24.35
C GLY A 43 -4.77 -8.61 23.14
N ILE A 44 -4.84 -9.88 22.73
CA ILE A 44 -4.14 -10.39 21.53
C ILE A 44 -4.62 -9.67 20.27
N ILE A 45 -5.94 -9.51 20.10
CA ILE A 45 -6.53 -8.79 18.95
C ILE A 45 -6.02 -7.34 18.92
N THR A 46 -6.01 -6.67 20.06
CA THR A 46 -5.51 -5.29 20.18
C THR A 46 -4.04 -5.19 19.78
N ILE A 47 -3.20 -6.13 20.22
CA ILE A 47 -1.79 -6.19 19.85
C ILE A 47 -1.63 -6.35 18.32
N TYR A 48 -2.37 -7.27 17.71
CA TYR A 48 -2.30 -7.51 16.26
C TYR A 48 -2.77 -6.32 15.43
N LEU A 49 -3.87 -5.67 15.82
CA LEU A 49 -4.36 -4.47 15.14
C LEU A 49 -3.33 -3.33 15.21
N ASN A 50 -2.67 -3.16 16.36
CA ASN A 50 -1.64 -2.15 16.52
C ASN A 50 -0.38 -2.47 15.71
N PHE A 51 0.08 -3.72 15.73
CA PHE A 51 1.19 -4.18 14.90
C PHE A 51 0.94 -3.89 13.41
N ILE A 52 -0.19 -4.34 12.88
CA ILE A 52 -0.53 -4.12 11.46
C ILE A 52 -0.68 -2.62 11.18
N SER A 53 -1.32 -1.86 12.07
CA SER A 53 -1.48 -0.41 11.87
C SER A 53 -0.15 0.35 11.90
N PHE A 54 0.82 -0.08 12.71
CA PHE A 54 2.11 0.59 12.85
C PHE A 54 3.07 0.27 11.72
N TYR A 55 2.85 -0.84 11.01
CA TYR A 55 3.83 -1.30 10.03
C TYR A 55 3.28 -1.55 8.64
N ALA A 56 1.98 -1.44 8.42
CA ALA A 56 1.42 -1.62 7.08
C ALA A 56 1.97 -0.62 6.05
N LYS A 57 2.29 0.61 6.47
CA LYS A 57 2.85 1.63 5.57
C LYS A 57 4.34 1.40 5.36
N GLU A 58 5.06 1.15 6.44
CA GLU A 58 6.49 0.90 6.50
C GLU A 58 6.84 -0.34 5.68
N PHE A 59 6.00 -1.39 5.71
CA PHE A 59 6.15 -2.58 4.89
C PHE A 59 6.20 -2.28 3.38
N ILE A 60 5.49 -1.24 2.93
CA ILE A 60 5.48 -0.84 1.52
C ILE A 60 6.72 0.02 1.19
N GLN A 61 7.25 0.73 2.17
CA GLN A 61 8.29 1.75 1.98
C GLN A 61 9.71 1.22 2.19
N ASP A 62 9.89 0.28 3.13
CA ASP A 62 11.20 -0.22 3.53
C ASP A 62 11.11 -1.73 3.87
N LEU A 63 11.29 -2.56 2.84
CA LEU A 63 11.26 -4.01 2.98
C LEU A 63 12.51 -4.54 3.70
N ASP A 64 13.61 -3.80 3.66
CA ASP A 64 14.91 -4.22 4.22
C ASP A 64 14.95 -3.99 5.74
N PHE A 65 14.26 -2.95 6.24
CA PHE A 65 14.10 -2.68 7.67
C PHE A 65 13.59 -3.90 8.44
N PHE A 66 12.55 -4.57 7.93
CA PHE A 66 11.92 -5.70 8.63
C PHE A 66 12.72 -7.00 8.56
N GLN A 67 13.60 -7.16 7.55
CA GLN A 67 14.49 -8.31 7.49
C GLN A 67 15.62 -8.23 8.51
N ASN A 68 16.01 -7.01 8.90
CA ASN A 68 17.15 -6.77 9.77
C ASN A 68 16.77 -6.36 11.20
N SER A 69 15.51 -6.03 11.47
CA SER A 69 15.08 -5.61 12.80
C SER A 69 14.87 -6.80 13.75
N ASN A 70 15.41 -6.66 14.97
CA ASN A 70 15.18 -7.60 16.07
C ASN A 70 14.07 -7.15 17.02
N ASP A 71 13.60 -5.92 16.88
CA ASP A 71 12.54 -5.34 17.69
C ASP A 71 11.46 -4.71 16.80
N PHE A 72 10.32 -4.39 17.44
CA PHE A 72 9.19 -3.74 16.81
C PHE A 72 8.87 -2.43 17.52
N GLY A 73 9.92 -1.71 17.94
CA GLY A 73 9.83 -0.37 18.51
C GLY A 73 9.17 -0.30 19.90
N PRO A 74 9.45 0.79 20.65
CA PRO A 74 9.02 0.93 22.04
C PRO A 74 7.49 1.06 22.19
N SER A 75 6.80 1.61 21.19
CA SER A 75 5.34 1.80 21.25
C SER A 75 4.59 0.48 21.29
N LEU A 76 4.99 -0.51 20.48
CA LEU A 76 4.33 -1.82 20.46
C LEU A 76 4.76 -2.66 21.66
N GLU A 77 6.03 -2.59 22.05
CA GLU A 77 6.54 -3.27 23.25
C GLU A 77 5.81 -2.82 24.52
N ASN A 78 5.67 -1.50 24.70
CA ASN A 78 4.93 -0.94 25.83
C ASN A 78 3.46 -1.38 25.84
N LEU A 79 2.81 -1.45 24.68
CA LEU A 79 1.43 -1.94 24.59
C LEU A 79 1.31 -3.40 25.02
N ILE A 80 2.23 -4.27 24.57
CA ILE A 80 2.22 -5.69 24.92
C ILE A 80 2.40 -5.86 26.45
N ILE A 81 3.33 -5.09 27.05
CA ILE A 81 3.56 -5.08 28.50
C ILE A 81 2.33 -4.55 29.25
N GLN A 82 1.71 -3.47 28.79
CA GLN A 82 0.48 -2.91 29.38
C GLN A 82 -0.66 -3.91 29.40
N LEU A 83 -0.78 -4.72 28.36
CA LEU A 83 -1.75 -5.81 28.24
C LEU A 83 -1.32 -7.09 28.97
N ARG A 84 -0.22 -7.06 29.75
CA ARG A 84 0.31 -8.15 30.58
C ARG A 84 0.76 -9.37 29.78
N PHE A 85 1.28 -9.14 28.59
CA PHE A 85 1.90 -10.17 27.75
C PHE A 85 3.43 -10.05 27.74
N ASN A 86 4.11 -11.12 27.31
CA ASN A 86 5.54 -11.13 27.07
C ASN A 86 5.85 -10.72 25.62
N PRO A 87 6.58 -9.62 25.34
CA PRO A 87 6.94 -9.19 23.99
C PRO A 87 7.57 -10.28 23.11
N ASN A 88 8.41 -11.13 23.72
CA ASN A 88 9.13 -12.18 22.97
C ASN A 88 8.18 -13.18 22.30
N ASP A 89 7.02 -13.45 22.92
CA ASP A 89 6.02 -14.38 22.37
C ASP A 89 5.41 -13.85 21.06
N PHE A 90 5.35 -12.52 20.92
CA PHE A 90 4.78 -11.84 19.75
C PHE A 90 5.83 -11.56 18.68
N TYR A 91 7.08 -11.30 19.07
CA TYR A 91 8.15 -10.96 18.11
C TYR A 91 8.41 -12.09 17.11
N ALA A 92 8.31 -13.35 17.53
CA ALA A 92 8.41 -14.50 16.63
C ALA A 92 7.24 -14.53 15.62
N ILE A 93 6.01 -14.27 16.09
CA ILE A 93 4.80 -14.25 15.25
C ILE A 93 4.86 -13.11 14.24
N PHE A 94 5.28 -11.92 14.67
CA PHE A 94 5.44 -10.74 13.83
C PHE A 94 6.48 -10.96 12.73
N ARG A 95 7.63 -11.54 13.07
CA ARG A 95 8.66 -11.90 12.08
C ARG A 95 8.11 -12.89 11.05
N LEU A 96 7.45 -13.96 11.50
CA LEU A 96 6.87 -14.93 10.59
C LEU A 96 5.80 -14.31 9.68
N ALA A 97 4.98 -13.40 10.20
CA ALA A 97 4.00 -12.67 9.41
C ALA A 97 4.68 -11.79 8.34
N PHE A 98 5.76 -11.09 8.69
CA PHE A 98 6.56 -10.32 7.74
C PHE A 98 7.22 -11.17 6.67
N GLU A 99 7.89 -12.25 7.05
CA GLU A 99 8.52 -13.19 6.11
C GLU A 99 7.49 -13.77 5.15
N THR A 100 6.31 -14.12 5.65
CA THR A 100 5.20 -14.63 4.83
C THR A 100 4.68 -13.57 3.86
N ALA A 101 4.48 -12.34 4.34
CA ALA A 101 4.04 -11.22 3.50
C ALA A 101 5.08 -10.88 2.43
N TYR A 102 6.36 -10.83 2.81
CA TYR A 102 7.49 -10.59 1.91
C TYR A 102 7.61 -11.68 0.85
N SER A 103 7.52 -12.95 1.24
CA SER A 103 7.57 -14.08 0.32
C SER A 103 6.45 -14.00 -0.73
N LYS A 104 5.22 -13.70 -0.30
CA LYS A 104 4.08 -13.47 -1.20
C LYS A 104 4.29 -12.27 -2.11
N PHE A 105 4.76 -11.16 -1.56
CA PHE A 105 5.02 -9.94 -2.32
C PHE A 105 6.12 -10.16 -3.36
N SER A 106 7.26 -10.73 -2.95
CA SER A 106 8.40 -11.04 -3.82
C SER A 106 8.03 -12.02 -4.93
N ALA A 107 7.25 -13.06 -4.62
CA ALA A 107 6.74 -13.99 -5.62
C ALA A 107 5.80 -13.31 -6.63
N HIS A 108 4.97 -12.36 -6.17
CA HIS A 108 4.05 -11.64 -7.04
C HIS A 108 4.77 -10.62 -7.91
N ILE A 109 5.66 -9.80 -7.35
CA ILE A 109 6.44 -8.81 -8.07
C ILE A 109 7.34 -9.47 -9.11
N SER A 110 8.02 -10.56 -8.74
CA SER A 110 8.96 -11.22 -9.65
C SER A 110 8.28 -11.73 -10.92
N ASN A 111 7.02 -12.15 -10.80
CA ASN A 111 6.21 -12.69 -11.87
C ASN A 111 5.19 -11.69 -12.44
N HIS A 112 5.22 -10.40 -12.03
CA HIS A 112 4.22 -9.44 -12.46
C HIS A 112 4.40 -9.14 -13.97
N PRO A 113 3.37 -9.32 -14.81
CA PRO A 113 3.50 -9.18 -16.27
C PRO A 113 3.91 -7.76 -16.68
N THR A 114 3.52 -6.76 -15.90
CA THR A 114 3.81 -5.34 -16.12
C THR A 114 5.13 -4.90 -15.47
N ARG A 115 5.87 -5.79 -14.79
CA ARG A 115 7.15 -5.46 -14.13
C ARG A 115 8.17 -4.83 -15.09
N PRO A 116 8.38 -5.34 -16.33
CA PRO A 116 9.33 -4.71 -17.24
C PRO A 116 8.90 -3.29 -17.64
N LEU A 117 7.58 -3.02 -17.69
CA LEU A 117 7.07 -1.67 -17.97
C LEU A 117 7.37 -0.73 -16.81
N PHE A 118 7.14 -1.16 -15.56
CA PHE A 118 7.48 -0.34 -14.40
C PHE A 118 8.98 -0.01 -14.32
N HIS A 119 9.84 -0.99 -14.62
CA HIS A 119 11.28 -0.74 -14.74
C HIS A 119 11.60 0.25 -15.85
N ALA A 120 10.93 0.15 -17.00
CA ALA A 120 11.11 1.11 -18.08
C ALA A 120 10.63 2.51 -17.70
N CYS A 121 9.53 2.66 -16.97
CA CYS A 121 9.02 3.96 -16.55
C CYS A 121 9.95 4.70 -15.56
N GLN A 122 10.90 4.02 -14.92
CA GLN A 122 11.91 4.67 -14.07
C GLN A 122 12.73 5.72 -14.84
N VAL A 123 12.82 5.59 -16.17
CA VAL A 123 13.48 6.60 -17.02
C VAL A 123 12.84 7.97 -16.95
N PHE A 124 11.60 8.08 -16.48
CA PHE A 124 10.95 9.38 -16.30
C PHE A 124 11.33 10.03 -14.96
N ASP A 125 12.05 9.31 -14.09
CA ASP A 125 12.71 9.89 -12.94
C ASP A 125 14.12 10.38 -13.34
N PRO A 126 14.39 11.69 -13.37
CA PRO A 126 15.71 12.21 -13.74
C PRO A 126 16.85 11.70 -12.83
N ARG A 127 16.54 11.30 -11.59
CA ARG A 127 17.53 10.69 -10.67
C ARG A 127 17.99 9.33 -11.19
N TYR A 128 17.09 8.55 -11.78
CA TYR A 128 17.39 7.21 -12.29
C TYR A 128 18.35 7.26 -13.49
N ILE A 129 18.10 8.19 -14.43
CA ILE A 129 18.95 8.39 -15.61
C ILE A 129 20.33 8.94 -15.22
N HIS A 130 20.38 9.87 -14.26
CA HIS A 130 21.62 10.50 -13.85
C HIS A 130 22.52 9.59 -13.00
N ALA A 131 21.93 8.79 -12.09
CA ALA A 131 22.65 7.79 -11.30
C ALA A 131 23.09 6.55 -12.11
N GLY A 132 22.83 6.54 -13.42
CA GLY A 132 23.03 5.41 -14.32
C GLY A 132 24.36 5.40 -15.04
N ASP A 133 24.71 4.22 -15.55
CA ASP A 133 25.76 4.07 -16.56
C ASP A 133 25.27 4.50 -17.96
N LEU A 134 26.16 4.41 -18.95
CA LEU A 134 25.83 4.70 -20.35
C LEU A 134 24.72 3.80 -20.91
N LEU A 135 24.52 2.60 -20.33
CA LEU A 135 23.45 1.69 -20.74
C LEU A 135 22.08 2.28 -20.40
N ARG A 136 21.92 2.92 -19.24
CA ARG A 136 20.65 3.58 -18.87
C ARG A 136 20.23 4.69 -19.83
N LYS A 137 21.18 5.28 -20.56
CA LYS A 137 20.94 6.34 -21.56
C LYS A 137 20.55 5.78 -22.94
N ASN A 138 20.55 4.46 -23.12
CA ASN A 138 20.10 3.84 -24.37
C ASN A 138 18.58 3.67 -24.36
N ILE A 139 17.87 4.54 -25.07
CA ILE A 139 16.40 4.53 -25.20
C ILE A 139 15.84 3.16 -25.62
N ARG A 140 16.60 2.37 -26.41
CA ARG A 140 16.16 1.06 -26.91
C ARG A 140 16.03 0.00 -25.81
N GLN A 141 16.62 0.21 -24.64
CA GLN A 141 16.43 -0.68 -23.48
C GLN A 141 15.01 -0.62 -22.92
N TYR A 142 14.25 0.43 -23.28
CA TYR A 142 12.93 0.72 -22.73
C TYR A 142 11.83 0.59 -23.79
N ASN A 143 12.05 -0.28 -24.79
CA ASN A 143 11.14 -0.49 -25.93
C ASN A 143 9.75 -1.03 -25.57
N ILE A 144 9.52 -1.39 -24.30
CA ILE A 144 8.18 -1.73 -23.79
C ILE A 144 7.30 -0.48 -23.64
N ILE A 145 7.90 0.71 -23.51
CA ILE A 145 7.22 1.99 -23.71
C ILE A 145 6.96 2.09 -25.21
N LYS A 146 5.68 2.17 -25.59
CA LYS A 146 5.23 2.07 -26.98
C LYS A 146 5.97 3.04 -27.90
N GLU A 147 6.18 4.26 -27.43
CA GLU A 147 6.82 5.35 -28.16
C GLU A 147 8.33 5.12 -28.35
N PHE A 148 8.96 4.31 -27.50
CA PHE A 148 10.39 4.00 -27.56
C PHE A 148 10.71 2.77 -28.40
N ALA A 149 9.72 1.96 -28.76
CA ALA A 149 9.92 0.81 -29.65
C ALA A 149 10.38 1.24 -31.06
N ASN A 150 9.84 2.36 -31.55
CA ASN A 150 10.21 2.95 -32.83
C ASN A 150 10.19 4.49 -32.72
N PRO A 151 11.21 5.09 -32.07
CA PRO A 151 11.21 6.52 -31.79
C PRO A 151 11.44 7.33 -33.06
N SER A 152 10.78 8.48 -33.16
CA SER A 152 11.08 9.46 -34.21
C SER A 152 12.44 10.11 -33.99
N ASP A 153 12.99 10.72 -35.02
CA ASP A 153 14.24 11.49 -34.91
C ASP A 153 14.09 12.64 -33.90
N GLU A 154 12.93 13.30 -33.85
CA GLU A 154 12.59 14.31 -32.85
C GLU A 154 12.69 13.75 -31.43
N LEU A 155 12.11 12.57 -31.18
CA LEU A 155 12.14 11.94 -29.87
C LEU A 155 13.56 11.53 -29.48
N LEU A 156 14.37 11.03 -30.43
CA LEU A 156 15.77 10.73 -30.19
C LEU A 156 16.58 11.98 -29.81
N ARG A 157 16.32 13.13 -30.45
CA ARG A 157 16.95 14.40 -30.07
C ARG A 157 16.54 14.83 -28.66
N GLU A 158 15.25 14.82 -28.35
CA GLU A 158 14.75 15.17 -27.00
C GLU A 158 15.32 14.26 -25.92
N TRP A 159 15.39 12.96 -26.20
CA TRP A 159 16.02 11.99 -25.31
C TRP A 159 17.50 12.29 -25.05
N GLY A 160 18.25 12.65 -26.09
CA GLY A 160 19.64 13.07 -25.96
C GLY A 160 19.82 14.31 -25.09
N ILE A 161 18.94 15.31 -25.25
CA ILE A 161 18.91 16.50 -24.40
C ILE A 161 18.62 16.10 -22.95
N TYR A 162 17.58 15.30 -22.73
CA TYR A 162 17.17 14.84 -21.40
C TYR A 162 18.31 14.11 -20.66
N CYS A 163 19.00 13.19 -21.33
CA CYS A 163 20.13 12.43 -20.79
C CYS A 163 21.38 13.29 -20.47
N GLY A 164 21.45 14.49 -21.04
CA GLY A 164 22.52 15.48 -20.85
C GLY A 164 22.14 16.64 -19.93
N LEU A 165 20.92 16.67 -19.37
CA LEU A 165 20.56 17.68 -18.39
C LEU A 165 21.31 17.43 -17.08
N ASP A 166 22.07 18.43 -16.64
CA ASP A 166 22.61 18.45 -15.29
C ASP A 166 21.47 18.69 -14.31
N ASN A 167 21.13 17.63 -13.57
CA ASN A 167 20.13 17.68 -12.52
C ASN A 167 20.80 17.48 -11.15
N GLU A 168 21.94 18.14 -10.90
CA GLU A 168 22.75 17.94 -9.68
C GLU A 168 22.04 18.31 -8.35
N PHE A 169 20.86 18.95 -8.40
CA PHE A 169 20.09 19.36 -7.22
C PHE A 169 18.63 18.93 -7.26
N LEU A 170 18.43 17.62 -7.35
CA LEU A 170 17.10 17.03 -7.27
C LEU A 170 16.82 16.51 -5.86
N GLY A 171 16.28 17.38 -5.01
CA GLY A 171 15.67 16.98 -3.74
C GLY A 171 14.39 16.15 -3.97
N GLU A 172 13.36 16.33 -3.13
CA GLU A 172 12.04 15.77 -3.43
C GLU A 172 11.43 16.44 -4.66
N ILE A 173 11.58 15.81 -5.83
CA ILE A 173 10.91 16.26 -7.05
C ILE A 173 9.50 15.67 -7.12
N LYS A 174 8.53 16.55 -7.34
CA LYS A 174 7.23 16.16 -7.88
C LYS A 174 7.36 15.94 -9.40
N LEU A 175 7.36 14.67 -9.83
CA LEU A 175 7.66 14.29 -11.22
C LEU A 175 6.73 14.98 -12.23
N ASP A 176 5.46 15.17 -11.88
CA ASP A 176 4.48 15.90 -12.69
C ASP A 176 4.92 17.35 -12.95
N GLN A 177 5.34 18.06 -11.91
CA GLN A 177 5.82 19.44 -12.04
C GLN A 177 7.12 19.51 -12.85
N TYR A 178 8.01 18.54 -12.65
CA TYR A 178 9.23 18.44 -13.45
C TYR A 178 8.92 18.32 -14.94
N TRP A 179 8.05 17.39 -15.32
CA TRP A 179 7.71 17.17 -16.73
C TRP A 179 6.94 18.35 -17.32
N LEU A 180 5.96 18.91 -16.59
CA LEU A 180 5.26 20.13 -17.01
C LEU A 180 6.22 21.31 -17.30
N ASN A 181 7.24 21.51 -16.45
CA ASN A 181 8.25 22.54 -16.66
C ASN A 181 9.18 22.26 -17.86
N LYS A 182 9.30 21.00 -18.27
CA LYS A 182 10.10 20.57 -19.43
C LYS A 182 9.32 20.52 -20.74
N ALA A 183 7.99 20.68 -20.72
CA ALA A 183 7.15 20.60 -21.91
C ALA A 183 7.55 21.56 -23.05
N THR A 184 8.15 22.71 -22.75
CA THR A 184 8.65 23.64 -23.79
C THR A 184 9.96 23.19 -24.42
N GLN A 185 10.84 22.54 -23.65
CA GLN A 185 12.16 22.07 -24.08
C GLN A 185 12.10 20.66 -24.70
N LEU A 186 11.21 19.82 -24.17
CA LEU A 186 11.06 18.40 -24.46
C LEU A 186 9.56 18.08 -24.69
N PRO A 187 8.91 18.69 -25.69
CA PRO A 187 7.46 18.58 -25.87
C PRO A 187 6.96 17.15 -26.07
N ILE A 188 7.68 16.31 -26.82
CA ILE A 188 7.28 14.94 -27.07
C ILE A 188 7.51 14.09 -25.83
N LEU A 189 8.73 14.12 -25.28
CA LEU A 189 9.13 13.31 -24.14
C LEU A 189 8.36 13.69 -22.88
N SER A 190 8.06 14.97 -22.67
CA SER A 190 7.23 15.42 -21.56
C SER A 190 5.81 14.90 -21.66
N ASN A 191 5.22 14.87 -22.85
CA ASN A 191 3.86 14.37 -23.02
C ASN A 191 3.80 12.86 -22.69
N ILE A 192 4.76 12.10 -23.24
CA ILE A 192 4.93 10.68 -22.92
C ILE A 192 5.13 10.51 -21.41
N ALA A 193 6.06 11.22 -20.79
CA ALA A 193 6.33 11.07 -19.37
C ALA A 193 5.08 11.30 -18.52
N LEU A 194 4.27 12.33 -18.85
CA LEU A 194 3.02 12.61 -18.14
C LEU A 194 1.99 11.47 -18.26
N ASP A 195 2.00 10.69 -19.34
CA ASP A 195 1.15 9.49 -19.49
C ASP A 195 1.62 8.34 -18.59
N TYR A 196 2.92 8.18 -18.38
CA TYR A 196 3.50 7.02 -17.70
C TYR A 196 3.80 7.24 -16.20
N ILE A 197 4.08 8.47 -15.74
CA ILE A 197 4.44 8.74 -14.33
C ILE A 197 3.28 8.46 -13.36
N TRP A 198 2.05 8.46 -13.88
CA TRP A 198 0.84 8.20 -13.11
C TRP A 198 0.37 6.76 -13.19
N LEU A 199 1.09 5.87 -13.90
CA LEU A 199 0.68 4.47 -14.02
C LEU A 199 0.44 3.90 -12.62
N PRO A 200 -0.83 3.63 -12.25
CA PRO A 200 -1.11 3.12 -10.94
C PRO A 200 -0.49 1.74 -10.84
N ILE A 201 0.01 1.39 -9.65
CA ILE A 201 0.18 -0.01 -9.27
C ILE A 201 -1.24 -0.58 -9.02
N SER A 202 -2.11 -0.59 -10.03
CA SER A 202 -3.43 -1.16 -9.91
C SER A 202 -3.30 -2.68 -10.02
N SER A 203 -3.20 -3.33 -8.86
CA SER A 203 -3.51 -4.75 -8.81
C SER A 203 -5.03 -4.91 -8.99
N CYS A 204 -5.46 -6.03 -9.58
CA CYS A 204 -6.87 -6.43 -9.63
C CYS A 204 -7.55 -6.38 -8.24
N THR A 205 -6.77 -6.56 -7.17
CA THR A 205 -7.23 -6.44 -5.77
C THR A 205 -7.58 -5.00 -5.39
N VAL A 206 -6.81 -4.02 -5.86
CA VAL A 206 -7.08 -2.58 -5.66
C VAL A 206 -8.34 -2.18 -6.43
N GLU A 207 -8.49 -2.66 -7.66
CA GLU A 207 -9.71 -2.44 -8.45
C GLU A 207 -10.94 -3.10 -7.81
N ARG A 208 -10.84 -4.34 -7.33
CA ARG A 208 -11.93 -5.03 -6.62
C ARG A 208 -12.32 -4.31 -5.32
N SER A 209 -11.36 -3.74 -4.60
CA SER A 209 -11.64 -2.94 -3.41
C SER A 209 -12.26 -1.59 -3.75
N PHE A 210 -11.89 -0.94 -4.85
CA PHE A 210 -12.60 0.23 -5.36
C PHE A 210 -14.03 -0.11 -5.86
N SER A 211 -14.23 -1.25 -6.52
CA SER A 211 -15.58 -1.72 -6.91
C SER A 211 -16.47 -2.00 -5.70
N MET A 212 -15.94 -2.67 -4.67
CA MET A 212 -16.65 -2.86 -3.40
C MET A 212 -16.97 -1.52 -2.74
N TYR A 213 -16.02 -0.58 -2.73
CA TYR A 213 -16.21 0.75 -2.15
C TYR A 213 -17.30 1.53 -2.88
N ASN A 214 -17.33 1.48 -4.22
CA ASN A 214 -18.38 2.11 -5.01
C ASN A 214 -19.75 1.48 -4.76
N SER A 215 -19.84 0.17 -4.49
CA SER A 215 -21.12 -0.46 -4.11
C SER A 215 -21.66 0.00 -2.74
N LEU A 216 -20.78 0.46 -1.85
CA LEU A 216 -21.16 1.03 -0.55
C LEU A 216 -21.62 2.48 -0.67
N LEU A 217 -21.17 3.19 -1.71
CA LEU A 217 -21.47 4.60 -1.97
C LEU A 217 -22.57 4.82 -3.01
N ASP A 218 -23.20 3.74 -3.49
CA ASP A 218 -24.27 3.83 -4.47
C ASP A 218 -25.50 4.57 -3.91
N ASN A 219 -26.27 5.20 -4.80
CA ASN A 219 -27.34 6.12 -4.47
C ASN A 219 -28.42 5.49 -3.57
N ASP A 220 -28.63 4.17 -3.67
CA ASP A 220 -29.59 3.41 -2.87
C ASP A 220 -29.25 3.38 -1.36
N ARG A 221 -27.98 3.65 -0.98
CA ARG A 221 -27.50 3.54 0.41
C ARG A 221 -27.15 4.87 1.07
N GLN A 222 -27.41 5.99 0.41
CA GLN A 222 -27.28 7.34 0.98
C GLN A 222 -28.26 7.63 2.14
N SER A 223 -29.25 6.75 2.34
CA SER A 223 -30.19 6.79 3.46
C SER A 223 -29.64 6.18 4.76
N LEU A 224 -28.50 5.50 4.71
CA LEU A 224 -27.88 4.89 5.89
C LEU A 224 -27.21 5.96 6.75
N SER A 225 -27.43 5.87 8.06
CA SER A 225 -26.69 6.70 9.02
C SER A 225 -25.19 6.42 8.92
N LYS A 226 -24.36 7.39 9.29
CA LYS A 226 -22.90 7.24 9.30
C LYS A 226 -22.46 6.02 10.13
N ASP A 227 -23.22 5.63 11.15
CA ASP A 227 -22.93 4.48 12.01
C ASP A 227 -23.34 3.15 11.38
N SER A 228 -24.48 3.10 10.67
CA SER A 228 -24.86 1.93 9.88
C SER A 228 -23.92 1.68 8.70
N LEU A 229 -23.43 2.76 8.07
CA LEU A 229 -22.49 2.69 6.96
C LEU A 229 -21.10 2.21 7.41
N LYS A 230 -20.67 2.56 8.63
CA LYS A 230 -19.47 2.02 9.29
C LYS A 230 -19.61 0.51 9.58
N GLY A 231 -20.74 0.07 10.13
CA GLY A 231 -21.00 -1.35 10.41
C GLY A 231 -21.06 -2.18 9.12
N LEU A 232 -21.70 -1.66 8.09
CA LEU A 232 -21.80 -2.32 6.79
C LEU A 232 -20.45 -2.45 6.07
N SER A 233 -19.60 -1.42 6.18
CA SER A 233 -18.21 -1.45 5.68
C SER A 233 -17.41 -2.53 6.42
N MET A 234 -17.55 -2.64 7.74
CA MET A 234 -16.91 -3.70 8.52
C MET A 234 -17.37 -5.11 8.10
N LEU A 235 -18.65 -5.31 7.78
CA LEU A 235 -19.18 -6.62 7.36
C LEU A 235 -18.74 -7.01 5.94
N TYR A 236 -18.79 -6.08 4.98
CA TYR A 236 -18.44 -6.37 3.58
C TYR A 236 -16.96 -6.72 3.39
N PHE A 237 -16.07 -6.06 4.14
CA PHE A 237 -14.63 -6.29 4.00
C PHE A 237 -14.10 -7.47 4.82
N ASN A 238 -14.89 -8.00 5.76
CA ASN A 238 -14.55 -9.19 6.55
C ASN A 238 -15.34 -10.45 6.15
N GLY A 239 -16.30 -10.33 5.23
CA GLY A 239 -17.02 -11.46 4.65
C GLY A 239 -16.24 -12.05 3.48
N VAL A 240 -15.61 -13.20 3.70
CA VAL A 240 -15.28 -14.16 2.62
C VAL A 240 -16.49 -15.06 2.41
#